data_AF-A0A927ZV22-F1
#
_entry.id   AF-A0A927ZV22-F1
#
_cell.length_a   1.000
_cell.length_b   1.000
_cell.length_c   1.000
_cell.angle_alpha   90.00
_cell.angle_beta   90.00
_cell.angle_gamma   90.00
#
_symmetry.space_group_name_H-M   'P 1'
#
loop_
_entity.id
_entity.type
_entity.pdbx_description
1 polymer ?
#
loop_
_entity_poly.entity_id
_entity_poly.type
_entity_poly.pdbx_seq_one_letter_code
_entity_poly.pdbx_strand_id
1 'polypeptide(L)'
;MLSLTFMLNFTRSDFMNINELRWEEKFKLARKYYKKYGHLIMPSHFITSNGTTYNKNGIRLGEWVSRQKAIYNHSKDKMPIKHIKKLESIGMVWGEKIESENSPLAKKWNEMYQLAIKYKEHYQDSNIPIEFKTLNGIDFDENGLNLGYWYHRNLSTYNKYLKGLEYPLFLNENRIQKLESLISTLSMRVEIMNNRIEMLSNFKKHYGHCNIPLRFRTTNGIDFDENGFTLGLWINDILKNKKNISKEHKEKIENLNVKILTNHDKIFDTYFSLAQNFYKHHKHLNIPQNFITTNGYEYDEKGIKLGLWLHKKRSKYSMMLKNNEEIPAKHQEKITCLQSIGLIFSISDKNWDEMYQLAKNFYEENGHLQVTENLITSDGIHYDSKGKNLSCWIKRQRIRYFQREDGNKTLNEKQIDLLNQIGMIWDYFDNYQKTSKISEKYKLYHKRNLCKINARELQAKIRFMKANKIPLLINEELNGLFFMSSKNIQAKYGITLEELVNTYTPKKQK
;
A
#
# COMPACT_ATOMS: atom_id res chain seq x y z
N MET A 1 51.82 -54.68 -60.55
CA MET A 1 53.12 -54.01 -60.37
C MET A 1 52.85 -52.52 -60.21
N LEU A 2 52.79 -52.04 -58.96
CA LEU A 2 53.77 -51.09 -58.35
C LEU A 2 53.86 -49.78 -59.17
N SER A 3 53.39 -48.64 -58.69
CA SER A 3 54.00 -47.92 -57.56
C SER A 3 52.97 -47.15 -56.73
N LEU A 4 52.73 -47.67 -55.52
CA LEU A 4 52.42 -46.87 -54.33
C LEU A 4 53.71 -46.11 -53.96
N THR A 5 53.95 -44.91 -54.48
CA THR A 5 55.02 -44.05 -53.93
C THR A 5 54.79 -42.56 -54.19
N PHE A 6 53.63 -42.04 -53.75
CA PHE A 6 53.57 -40.65 -53.29
C PHE A 6 52.81 -40.62 -51.96
N MET A 7 53.33 -41.38 -50.99
CA MET A 7 52.96 -41.22 -49.60
C MET A 7 53.34 -39.80 -49.18
N LEU A 8 52.33 -38.93 -49.01
CA LEU A 8 52.43 -37.85 -48.03
C LEU A 8 52.63 -38.50 -46.67
N ASN A 9 53.89 -38.83 -46.36
CA ASN A 9 54.35 -39.24 -45.04
C ASN A 9 54.18 -38.03 -44.11
N PHE A 10 52.95 -37.78 -43.67
CA PHE A 10 52.72 -36.92 -42.52
C PHE A 10 53.33 -37.62 -41.33
N THR A 11 54.53 -37.20 -40.96
CA THR A 11 55.18 -37.68 -39.76
C THR A 11 54.34 -37.25 -38.54
N ARG A 12 54.52 -37.93 -37.40
CA ARG A 12 53.97 -37.46 -36.12
C ARG A 12 54.37 -36.01 -35.82
N SER A 13 55.51 -35.55 -36.37
CA SER A 13 55.99 -34.17 -36.31
C SER A 13 55.09 -33.21 -37.10
N ASP A 14 54.64 -33.59 -38.30
CA ASP A 14 53.79 -32.75 -39.16
C ASP A 14 52.37 -32.58 -38.58
N PHE A 15 51.82 -33.64 -37.96
CA PHE A 15 50.55 -33.55 -37.22
C PHE A 15 50.67 -32.71 -35.94
N MET A 16 51.79 -32.79 -35.23
CA MET A 16 52.08 -31.93 -34.06
C MET A 16 52.15 -30.45 -34.45
N ASN A 17 52.65 -30.14 -35.65
CA ASN A 17 52.77 -28.79 -36.17
C ASN A 17 51.40 -28.15 -36.49
N ILE A 18 50.49 -28.89 -37.14
CA ILE A 18 49.15 -28.39 -37.49
C ILE A 18 48.31 -28.08 -36.24
N ASN A 19 48.38 -28.91 -35.21
CA ASN A 19 47.65 -28.68 -33.96
C ASN A 19 48.16 -27.44 -33.22
N GLU A 20 49.48 -27.20 -33.25
CA GLU A 20 50.09 -26.01 -32.68
C GLU A 20 49.65 -24.74 -33.43
N LEU A 21 49.60 -24.77 -34.75
CA LEU A 21 49.12 -23.65 -35.57
C LEU A 21 47.67 -23.28 -35.23
N ARG A 22 46.78 -24.27 -35.15
CA ARG A 22 45.37 -24.05 -34.76
C ARG A 22 45.24 -23.54 -33.32
N TRP A 23 46.11 -23.99 -32.42
CA TRP A 23 46.15 -23.47 -31.05
C TRP A 23 46.56 -22.00 -31.05
N GLU A 24 47.57 -21.64 -31.83
CA GLU A 24 48.09 -20.27 -31.94
C GLU A 24 47.07 -19.31 -32.55
N GLU A 25 46.28 -19.75 -33.53
CA GLU A 25 45.16 -18.97 -34.09
C GLU A 25 44.11 -18.64 -33.03
N LYS A 26 43.70 -19.63 -32.24
CA LYS A 26 42.74 -19.44 -31.15
C LYS A 26 43.32 -18.55 -30.04
N PHE A 27 44.61 -18.71 -29.75
CA PHE A 27 45.33 -17.85 -28.84
C PHE A 27 45.35 -16.39 -29.30
N LYS A 28 45.61 -16.12 -30.59
CA LYS A 28 45.54 -14.76 -31.17
C LYS A 28 44.15 -14.14 -31.00
N LEU A 29 43.07 -14.92 -31.18
CA LEU A 29 41.70 -14.46 -30.96
C LEU A 29 41.41 -14.19 -29.48
N ALA A 30 41.85 -15.07 -28.57
CA ALA A 30 41.74 -14.84 -27.12
C ALA A 30 42.51 -13.60 -26.68
N ARG A 31 43.71 -13.36 -27.22
CA ARG A 31 44.49 -12.15 -26.96
C ARG A 31 43.77 -10.89 -27.43
N LYS A 32 43.13 -10.92 -28.61
CA LYS A 32 42.29 -9.80 -29.09
C LYS A 32 41.07 -9.57 -28.19
N TYR A 33 40.42 -10.64 -27.75
CA TYR A 33 39.32 -10.58 -26.79
C TYR A 33 39.78 -9.91 -25.48
N TYR A 34 40.90 -10.36 -24.92
CA TYR A 34 41.47 -9.80 -23.70
C TYR A 34 41.88 -8.33 -23.87
N LYS A 35 42.49 -7.95 -25.00
CA LYS A 35 42.86 -6.55 -25.25
C LYS A 35 41.64 -5.61 -25.25
N LYS A 36 40.48 -6.08 -25.75
CA LYS A 36 39.25 -5.29 -25.80
C LYS A 36 38.46 -5.29 -24.48
N TYR A 37 38.33 -6.46 -23.86
CA TYR A 37 37.43 -6.65 -22.72
C TYR A 37 38.15 -6.70 -21.37
N GLY A 38 39.46 -6.90 -21.35
CA GLY A 38 40.28 -6.98 -20.13
C GLY A 38 40.13 -8.29 -19.35
N HIS A 39 39.46 -9.31 -19.91
CA HIS A 39 39.29 -10.64 -19.30
C HIS A 39 39.03 -11.72 -20.36
N LEU A 40 39.21 -13.00 -19.99
CA LEU A 40 38.86 -14.17 -20.82
C LEU A 40 37.60 -14.89 -20.32
N ILE A 41 36.57 -14.11 -19.99
CA ILE A 41 35.26 -14.63 -19.58
C ILE A 41 34.28 -14.40 -20.72
N MET A 42 33.76 -15.48 -21.28
CA MET A 42 32.81 -15.47 -22.37
C MET A 42 31.92 -16.72 -22.27
N PRO A 43 30.67 -16.68 -22.77
CA PRO A 43 29.82 -17.87 -22.83
C PRO A 43 30.51 -19.00 -23.58
N SER A 44 30.29 -20.26 -23.18
CA SER A 44 30.86 -21.44 -23.85
C SER A 44 30.49 -21.49 -25.35
N HIS A 45 29.34 -20.98 -25.72
CA HIS A 45 28.86 -20.88 -27.10
C HIS A 45 29.32 -19.61 -27.84
N PHE A 46 30.25 -18.82 -27.29
CA PHE A 46 30.76 -17.63 -27.98
C PHE A 46 31.58 -18.00 -29.22
N ILE A 47 31.09 -17.58 -30.39
CA ILE A 47 31.69 -17.84 -31.71
C ILE A 47 32.15 -16.52 -32.31
N THR A 48 33.37 -16.45 -32.84
CA THR A 48 33.93 -15.20 -33.39
C THR A 48 34.94 -15.46 -34.51
N SER A 49 34.98 -14.58 -35.51
CA SER A 49 36.01 -14.58 -36.56
C SER A 49 37.15 -13.58 -36.28
N ASN A 50 36.91 -12.55 -35.46
CA ASN A 50 37.87 -11.47 -35.20
C ASN A 50 38.35 -11.41 -33.74
N GLY A 51 37.79 -12.24 -32.87
CA GLY A 51 38.15 -12.33 -31.45
C GLY A 51 37.36 -11.39 -30.55
N THR A 52 36.44 -10.57 -31.08
CA THR A 52 35.75 -9.55 -30.27
C THR A 52 34.26 -9.40 -30.56
N THR A 53 33.76 -9.82 -31.71
CA THR A 53 32.32 -9.78 -32.03
C THR A 53 31.79 -11.16 -32.32
N TYR A 54 30.51 -11.38 -32.02
CA TYR A 54 29.85 -12.66 -32.31
C TYR A 54 29.73 -12.87 -33.82
N ASN A 55 30.11 -14.05 -34.30
CA ASN A 55 29.94 -14.48 -35.69
C ASN A 55 29.59 -15.98 -35.70
N LYS A 56 28.38 -16.33 -36.13
CA LYS A 56 27.89 -17.71 -36.19
C LYS A 56 28.77 -18.67 -37.01
N ASN A 57 29.52 -18.16 -37.99
CA ASN A 57 30.42 -18.94 -38.86
C ASN A 57 31.90 -18.90 -38.39
N GLY A 58 32.18 -18.33 -37.22
CA GLY A 58 33.53 -18.16 -36.71
C GLY A 58 34.07 -19.34 -35.89
N ILE A 59 35.15 -19.08 -35.17
CA ILE A 59 35.75 -20.03 -34.23
C ILE A 59 34.99 -19.99 -32.90
N ARG A 60 34.66 -21.17 -32.35
CA ARG A 60 34.07 -21.33 -31.00
C ARG A 60 35.10 -21.02 -29.90
N LEU A 61 35.41 -19.75 -29.75
CA LEU A 61 36.44 -19.27 -28.83
C LEU A 61 36.08 -19.55 -27.37
N GLY A 62 34.80 -19.43 -26.99
CA GLY A 62 34.34 -19.71 -25.63
C GLY A 62 34.54 -21.17 -25.22
N GLU A 63 34.17 -22.10 -26.10
CA GLU A 63 34.38 -23.53 -25.89
C GLU A 63 35.87 -23.89 -25.78
N TRP A 64 36.71 -23.23 -26.59
CA TRP A 64 38.16 -23.44 -26.53
C TRP A 64 38.76 -22.96 -25.21
N VAL A 65 38.41 -21.75 -24.75
CA VAL A 65 38.87 -21.21 -23.46
C VAL A 65 38.45 -22.12 -22.30
N SER A 66 37.18 -22.55 -22.27
CA SER A 66 36.70 -23.49 -21.24
C SER A 66 37.45 -24.82 -21.26
N ARG A 67 37.75 -25.33 -22.46
CA ARG A 67 38.53 -26.57 -22.62
C ARG A 67 39.96 -26.43 -22.11
N GLN A 68 40.63 -25.29 -22.37
CA GLN A 68 41.97 -25.05 -21.80
C GLN A 68 41.90 -25.11 -20.27
N LYS A 69 40.87 -24.49 -19.67
CA LYS A 69 40.68 -24.49 -18.21
C LYS A 69 40.43 -25.89 -17.66
N ALA A 70 39.59 -26.68 -18.32
CA ALA A 70 39.33 -28.07 -17.95
C ALA A 70 40.61 -28.94 -18.03
N ILE A 71 41.42 -28.78 -19.08
CA ILE A 71 42.70 -29.49 -19.21
C ILE A 71 43.62 -29.10 -18.06
N TYR A 72 43.78 -27.81 -17.77
CA TYR A 72 44.63 -27.37 -16.66
C TYR A 72 44.16 -27.91 -15.30
N ASN A 73 42.85 -27.89 -15.02
CA ASN A 73 42.30 -28.30 -13.73
C ASN A 73 42.31 -29.82 -13.50
N HIS A 74 42.02 -30.61 -14.54
CA HIS A 74 41.83 -32.07 -14.40
C HIS A 74 42.95 -32.90 -15.02
N SER A 75 43.85 -32.29 -15.80
CA SER A 75 44.87 -33.01 -16.58
C SER A 75 46.06 -32.11 -16.90
N LYS A 76 46.57 -31.38 -15.89
CA LYS A 76 47.64 -30.38 -16.07
C LYS A 76 48.86 -30.94 -16.80
N ASP A 77 49.23 -32.19 -16.52
CA ASP A 77 50.37 -32.87 -17.13
C ASP A 77 50.22 -33.10 -18.65
N LYS A 78 48.99 -33.03 -19.16
CA LYS A 78 48.68 -33.11 -20.60
C LYS A 78 48.75 -31.75 -21.31
N MET A 79 49.00 -30.66 -20.57
CA MET A 79 49.10 -29.32 -21.14
C MET A 79 50.56 -28.89 -21.31
N PRO A 80 51.01 -28.52 -22.53
CA PRO A 80 52.35 -28.00 -22.72
C PRO A 80 52.60 -26.75 -21.87
N ILE A 81 53.72 -26.71 -21.14
CA ILE A 81 54.11 -25.55 -20.29
C ILE A 81 54.11 -24.24 -21.07
N LYS A 82 54.52 -24.28 -22.34
CA LYS A 82 54.48 -23.12 -23.26
C LYS A 82 53.07 -22.54 -23.44
N HIS A 83 52.03 -23.39 -23.46
CA HIS A 83 50.64 -22.97 -23.61
C HIS A 83 50.12 -22.34 -22.32
N ILE A 84 50.51 -22.90 -21.17
CA ILE A 84 50.20 -22.33 -19.85
C ILE A 84 50.76 -20.90 -19.76
N LYS A 85 52.07 -20.72 -20.01
CA LYS A 85 52.73 -19.40 -19.97
C LYS A 85 52.10 -18.39 -20.94
N LYS A 86 51.77 -18.82 -22.17
CA LYS A 86 51.11 -17.96 -23.16
C LYS A 86 49.72 -17.52 -22.69
N LEU A 87 48.92 -18.43 -22.16
CA LEU A 87 47.57 -18.10 -21.70
C LEU A 87 47.59 -17.21 -20.46
N GLU A 88 48.51 -17.44 -19.53
CA GLU A 88 48.71 -16.56 -18.37
C GLU A 88 49.12 -15.14 -18.79
N SER A 89 49.94 -14.97 -19.84
CA SER A 89 50.35 -13.65 -20.32
C SER A 89 49.20 -12.81 -20.91
N ILE A 90 48.07 -13.44 -21.26
CA ILE A 90 46.85 -12.77 -21.70
C ILE A 90 45.73 -12.84 -20.65
N GLY A 91 46.09 -13.04 -19.38
CA GLY A 91 45.15 -12.99 -18.25
C GLY A 91 44.24 -14.20 -18.11
N MET A 92 44.69 -15.39 -18.56
CA MET A 92 44.00 -16.64 -18.25
C MET A 92 44.14 -16.99 -16.76
N VAL A 93 43.00 -17.24 -16.12
CA VAL A 93 42.92 -17.70 -14.73
C VAL A 93 42.44 -19.14 -14.72
N TRP A 94 43.18 -19.98 -14.01
CA TRP A 94 42.92 -21.39 -13.79
C TRP A 94 42.20 -21.60 -12.45
N GLY A 95 41.34 -22.62 -12.34
CA GLY A 95 40.46 -22.78 -11.17
C GLY A 95 41.18 -23.17 -9.87
N GLU A 96 40.45 -22.98 -8.75
CA GLU A 96 40.62 -23.42 -7.35
C GLU A 96 41.94 -23.21 -6.58
N LYS A 97 43.01 -22.65 -7.17
CA LYS A 97 44.10 -22.09 -6.34
C LYS A 97 43.86 -20.61 -6.09
N ILE A 98 43.55 -20.30 -4.82
CA ILE A 98 43.58 -18.99 -4.18
C ILE A 98 44.63 -18.11 -4.90
N GLU A 99 44.17 -17.02 -5.53
CA GLU A 99 45.06 -16.01 -6.06
C GLU A 99 46.00 -15.55 -4.93
N SER A 100 47.30 -15.79 -5.05
CA SER A 100 48.24 -15.22 -4.10
C SER A 100 48.13 -13.69 -4.17
N GLU A 101 48.17 -13.01 -3.03
CA GLU A 101 48.00 -11.55 -2.97
C GLU A 101 49.04 -10.79 -3.81
N ASN A 102 50.15 -11.45 -4.14
CA ASN A 102 51.24 -10.93 -4.97
C ASN A 102 51.05 -11.15 -6.50
N SER A 103 49.97 -11.82 -6.92
CA SER A 103 49.64 -12.01 -8.33
C SER A 103 49.44 -10.66 -9.05
N PRO A 104 49.87 -10.50 -10.31
CA PRO A 104 49.58 -9.30 -11.11
C PRO A 104 48.09 -8.96 -11.17
N LEU A 105 47.21 -9.97 -11.09
CA LEU A 105 45.76 -9.78 -11.07
C LEU A 105 45.27 -9.26 -9.72
N ALA A 106 45.84 -9.74 -8.62
CA ALA A 106 45.54 -9.24 -7.28
C ALA A 106 46.00 -7.79 -7.10
N LYS A 107 47.19 -7.45 -7.60
CA LYS A 107 47.72 -6.09 -7.65
C LYS A 107 46.80 -5.16 -8.46
N LYS A 108 46.45 -5.55 -9.68
CA LYS A 108 45.52 -4.79 -10.53
C LYS A 108 44.14 -4.62 -9.92
N TRP A 109 43.61 -5.65 -9.24
CA TRP A 109 42.33 -5.54 -8.55
C TRP A 109 42.39 -4.53 -7.40
N ASN A 110 43.48 -4.55 -6.62
CA ASN A 110 43.71 -3.58 -5.55
C ASN A 110 43.89 -2.15 -6.10
N GLU A 111 44.59 -1.97 -7.23
CA GLU A 111 44.71 -0.67 -7.90
C GLU A 111 43.33 -0.11 -8.28
N MET A 112 42.49 -0.92 -8.92
CA MET A 112 41.12 -0.51 -9.28
C MET A 112 40.27 -0.18 -8.04
N TYR A 113 40.42 -0.94 -6.95
CA TYR A 113 39.76 -0.65 -5.67
C TYR A 113 40.20 0.70 -5.09
N GLN A 114 41.51 1.02 -5.12
CA GLN A 114 42.01 2.31 -4.65
C GLN A 114 41.49 3.48 -5.50
N LEU A 115 41.40 3.30 -6.83
CA LEU A 115 40.79 4.31 -7.71
C LEU A 115 39.31 4.52 -7.38
N ALA A 116 38.57 3.46 -7.04
CA ALA A 116 37.17 3.55 -6.65
C ALA A 116 36.98 4.25 -5.29
N ILE A 117 37.89 4.05 -4.34
CA ILE A 117 37.89 4.78 -3.07
C ILE A 117 38.12 6.27 -3.31
N LYS A 118 39.12 6.64 -4.13
CA LYS A 118 39.37 8.04 -4.49
C LYS A 118 38.17 8.71 -5.15
N TYR A 119 37.49 7.99 -6.06
CA TYR A 119 36.25 8.46 -6.66
C TYR A 119 35.20 8.75 -5.58
N LYS A 120 34.96 7.79 -4.69
CA LYS A 120 33.98 7.91 -3.60
C LYS A 120 34.28 9.08 -2.66
N GLU A 121 35.54 9.25 -2.28
CA GLU A 121 35.97 10.34 -1.39
C GLU A 121 35.81 11.72 -2.05
N HIS A 122 36.14 11.84 -3.34
CA HIS A 122 36.06 13.10 -4.07
C HIS A 122 34.62 13.51 -4.41
N TYR A 123 33.85 12.59 -4.99
CA TYR A 123 32.49 12.86 -5.45
C TYR A 123 31.43 12.69 -4.36
N GLN A 124 31.80 12.15 -3.19
CA GLN A 124 30.88 11.76 -2.12
C GLN A 124 29.77 10.81 -2.59
N ASP A 125 29.98 10.13 -3.72
CA ASP A 125 29.06 9.19 -4.35
C ASP A 125 29.78 7.86 -4.61
N SER A 126 29.14 6.77 -4.19
CA SER A 126 29.64 5.43 -4.44
C SER A 126 29.17 4.85 -5.78
N ASN A 127 28.34 5.56 -6.55
CA ASN A 127 27.80 5.09 -7.82
C ASN A 127 28.63 5.57 -9.02
N ILE A 128 29.64 4.79 -9.38
CA ILE A 128 30.50 5.09 -10.52
C ILE A 128 29.74 4.84 -11.85
N PRO A 129 29.63 5.82 -12.76
CA PRO A 129 29.00 5.62 -14.06
C PRO A 129 29.67 4.49 -14.85
N ILE A 130 28.88 3.68 -15.56
CA ILE A 130 29.39 2.45 -16.23
C ILE A 130 30.48 2.72 -17.27
N GLU A 131 30.45 3.89 -17.92
CA GLU A 131 31.40 4.29 -18.95
C GLU A 131 32.62 5.04 -18.38
N PHE A 132 32.65 5.29 -17.06
CA PHE A 132 33.68 6.09 -16.42
C PHE A 132 35.05 5.41 -16.49
N LYS A 133 35.99 6.08 -17.14
CA LYS A 133 37.38 5.67 -17.28
C LYS A 133 38.29 6.72 -16.66
N THR A 134 39.36 6.31 -16.01
CA THR A 134 40.24 7.23 -15.29
C THR A 134 41.63 6.64 -15.10
N LEU A 135 42.64 7.52 -15.00
CA LEU A 135 43.99 7.13 -14.58
C LEU A 135 44.23 7.36 -13.09
N ASN A 136 43.51 8.31 -12.47
CA ASN A 136 43.76 8.77 -11.10
C ASN A 136 42.61 8.53 -10.12
N GLY A 137 41.42 8.14 -10.60
CA GLY A 137 40.23 7.87 -9.79
C GLY A 137 39.24 9.03 -9.77
N ILE A 138 39.59 10.19 -10.35
CA ILE A 138 38.81 11.43 -10.25
C ILE A 138 38.47 11.94 -11.65
N ASP A 139 39.47 12.15 -12.49
CA ASP A 139 39.22 12.74 -13.82
C ASP A 139 38.83 11.66 -14.83
N PHE A 140 37.88 12.01 -15.71
CA PHE A 140 37.55 11.16 -16.85
C PHE A 140 38.69 11.21 -17.88
N ASP A 141 39.17 10.03 -18.29
CA ASP A 141 40.16 9.88 -19.35
C ASP A 141 39.70 8.78 -20.31
N GLU A 142 39.49 9.12 -21.58
CA GLU A 142 39.04 8.19 -22.62
C GLU A 142 39.96 6.97 -22.82
N ASN A 143 41.26 7.13 -22.50
CA ASN A 143 42.30 6.10 -22.57
C ASN A 143 42.62 5.51 -21.18
N GLY A 144 41.95 5.98 -20.13
CA GLY A 144 42.10 5.53 -18.76
C GLY A 144 41.57 4.12 -18.48
N LEU A 145 41.82 3.64 -17.26
CA LEU A 145 41.30 2.37 -16.77
C LEU A 145 39.78 2.46 -16.61
N ASN A 146 39.06 1.47 -17.13
CA ASN A 146 37.59 1.44 -17.08
C ASN A 146 37.08 1.07 -15.69
N LEU A 147 37.09 2.06 -14.80
CA LEU A 147 36.70 1.97 -13.41
C LEU A 147 35.20 1.68 -13.25
N GLY A 148 34.36 2.32 -14.06
CA GLY A 148 32.92 2.11 -14.10
C GLY A 148 32.53 0.66 -14.38
N TYR A 149 33.06 0.10 -15.47
CA TYR A 149 32.81 -1.30 -15.81
C TYR A 149 33.32 -2.28 -14.74
N TRP A 150 34.52 -2.03 -14.19
CA TRP A 150 35.07 -2.84 -13.11
C TRP A 150 34.16 -2.83 -11.87
N TYR A 151 33.67 -1.66 -11.46
CA TYR A 151 32.78 -1.50 -10.32
C TYR A 151 31.47 -2.30 -10.48
N HIS A 152 30.73 -2.09 -11.59
CA HIS A 152 29.45 -2.76 -11.84
C HIS A 152 29.58 -4.28 -11.99
N ARG A 153 30.70 -4.76 -12.53
CA ARG A 153 30.98 -6.20 -12.65
C ARG A 153 31.24 -6.85 -11.28
N ASN A 154 32.04 -6.21 -10.42
CA ASN A 154 32.30 -6.74 -9.08
C ASN A 154 31.01 -6.71 -8.24
N LEU A 155 30.19 -5.65 -8.36
CA LEU A 155 28.85 -5.60 -7.79
C LEU A 155 27.95 -6.75 -8.25
N SER A 156 27.90 -7.03 -9.55
CA SER A 156 27.09 -8.13 -10.10
C SER A 156 27.52 -9.48 -9.52
N THR A 157 28.83 -9.66 -9.33
CA THR A 157 29.42 -10.88 -8.76
C THR A 157 29.09 -11.02 -7.28
N TYR A 158 29.28 -9.96 -6.50
CA TYR A 158 28.90 -9.91 -5.09
C TYR A 158 27.39 -10.15 -4.87
N ASN A 159 26.53 -9.61 -5.75
CA ASN A 159 25.08 -9.87 -5.71
C ASN A 159 24.71 -11.34 -5.99
N LYS A 160 25.54 -12.11 -6.71
CA LYS A 160 25.34 -13.56 -6.89
C LYS A 160 25.76 -14.33 -5.65
N TYR A 161 26.84 -13.91 -5.00
CA TYR A 161 27.27 -14.43 -3.69
C TYR A 161 26.16 -14.31 -2.64
N LEU A 162 25.55 -13.13 -2.48
CA LEU A 162 24.43 -12.93 -1.54
C LEU A 162 23.20 -13.81 -1.83
N LYS A 163 23.06 -14.31 -3.06
CA LYS A 163 21.93 -15.16 -3.49
C LYS A 163 22.20 -16.66 -3.29
N GLY A 164 23.36 -17.04 -2.73
CA GLY A 164 23.75 -18.44 -2.54
C GLY A 164 23.93 -19.21 -3.86
N LEU A 165 24.16 -18.50 -4.97
CA LEU A 165 24.47 -19.11 -6.27
C LEU A 165 25.95 -19.51 -6.30
N GLU A 166 26.25 -20.65 -6.91
CA GLU A 166 27.59 -21.27 -6.95
C GLU A 166 28.70 -20.25 -7.32
N TYR A 167 29.76 -20.25 -6.52
CA TYR A 167 30.79 -19.22 -6.48
C TYR A 167 31.48 -19.00 -7.83
N PRO A 168 31.58 -17.75 -8.31
CA PRO A 168 32.67 -17.38 -9.21
C PRO A 168 33.97 -17.44 -8.39
N LEU A 169 34.86 -18.36 -8.74
CA LEU A 169 36.13 -18.73 -8.08
C LEU A 169 37.12 -17.59 -7.70
N PHE A 170 36.76 -16.31 -7.86
CA PHE A 170 37.64 -15.14 -7.72
C PHE A 170 37.21 -14.13 -6.63
N LEU A 171 36.09 -14.34 -5.93
CA LEU A 171 35.66 -13.48 -4.82
C LEU A 171 36.04 -14.14 -3.48
N ASN A 172 37.18 -13.72 -2.90
CA ASN A 172 37.60 -14.16 -1.57
C ASN A 172 37.05 -13.22 -0.47
N GLU A 173 37.15 -13.63 0.79
CA GLU A 173 36.65 -12.86 1.94
C GLU A 173 37.23 -11.44 2.02
N ASN A 174 38.52 -11.26 1.71
CA ASN A 174 39.19 -9.94 1.68
C ASN A 174 38.56 -9.01 0.62
N ARG A 175 38.30 -9.52 -0.59
CA ARG A 175 37.62 -8.75 -1.65
C ARG A 175 36.17 -8.45 -1.30
N ILE A 176 35.49 -9.37 -0.61
CA ILE A 176 34.13 -9.17 -0.09
C ILE A 176 34.13 -7.97 0.87
N GLN A 177 35.00 -7.97 1.88
CA GLN A 177 35.09 -6.87 2.86
C GLN A 177 35.45 -5.52 2.21
N LYS A 178 36.38 -5.51 1.25
CA LYS A 178 36.72 -4.30 0.48
C LYS A 178 35.56 -3.82 -0.40
N LEU A 179 34.83 -4.73 -1.03
CA LEU A 179 33.63 -4.36 -1.76
C LEU A 179 32.57 -3.81 -0.81
N GLU A 180 32.37 -4.40 0.36
CA GLU A 180 31.44 -3.89 1.39
C GLU A 180 31.80 -2.48 1.89
N SER A 181 33.09 -2.20 2.10
CA SER A 181 33.55 -0.85 2.51
C SER A 181 33.37 0.20 1.40
N LEU A 182 33.63 -0.19 0.14
CA LEU A 182 33.42 0.67 -1.02
C LEU A 182 31.93 0.92 -1.24
N ILE A 183 31.14 -0.14 -1.19
CA ILE A 183 29.70 -0.18 -1.39
C ILE A 183 29.01 -0.04 -0.03
N SER A 184 29.26 1.05 0.71
CA SER A 184 28.40 1.43 1.85
C SER A 184 26.92 1.63 1.44
N THR A 185 26.58 1.38 0.17
CA THR A 185 25.27 1.29 -0.46
C THR A 185 24.67 -0.13 -0.54
N LEU A 186 25.36 -1.18 -0.06
CA LEU A 186 24.72 -2.44 0.34
C LEU A 186 23.87 -2.25 1.57
N SER A 187 24.31 -1.36 2.47
CA SER A 187 23.43 -0.69 3.42
C SER A 187 22.25 -0.11 2.65
N MET A 188 22.45 0.75 1.64
CA MET A 188 21.33 1.32 0.88
C MET A 188 20.40 0.29 0.21
N ARG A 189 20.84 -0.87 -0.30
CA ARG A 189 19.89 -1.86 -0.87
C ARG A 189 19.12 -2.63 0.21
N VAL A 190 19.78 -2.99 1.31
CA VAL A 190 19.15 -3.59 2.49
C VAL A 190 18.23 -2.59 3.18
N GLU A 191 18.64 -1.32 3.26
CA GLU A 191 17.93 -0.17 3.80
C GLU A 191 16.77 0.24 2.90
N ILE A 192 16.90 0.25 1.58
CA ILE A 192 15.77 0.41 0.65
C ILE A 192 14.77 -0.72 0.84
N MET A 193 15.23 -1.96 1.04
CA MET A 193 14.33 -3.08 1.32
C MET A 193 13.67 -2.95 2.69
N ASN A 194 14.42 -2.56 3.72
CA ASN A 194 13.93 -2.32 5.07
C ASN A 194 12.95 -1.15 5.09
N ASN A 195 13.24 -0.05 4.40
CA ASN A 195 12.36 1.10 4.20
C ASN A 195 11.07 0.67 3.50
N ARG A 196 11.13 -0.19 2.47
CA ARG A 196 9.90 -0.72 1.84
C ARG A 196 9.09 -1.62 2.78
N ILE A 197 9.75 -2.44 3.59
CA ILE A 197 9.10 -3.26 4.62
C ILE A 197 8.54 -2.38 5.74
N GLU A 198 9.20 -1.28 6.08
CA GLU A 198 8.74 -0.29 7.04
C GLU A 198 7.54 0.47 6.50
N MET A 199 7.56 0.90 5.23
CA MET A 199 6.39 1.48 4.55
C MET A 199 5.21 0.51 4.56
N LEU A 200 5.45 -0.79 4.34
CA LEU A 200 4.42 -1.83 4.45
C LEU A 200 3.92 -1.99 5.90
N SER A 201 4.80 -1.89 6.89
CA SER A 201 4.46 -1.92 8.32
C SER A 201 3.65 -0.69 8.74
N ASN A 202 4.03 0.50 8.29
CA ASN A 202 3.33 1.76 8.51
C ASN A 202 1.92 1.71 7.90
N PHE A 203 1.81 1.20 6.68
CA PHE A 203 0.52 0.96 6.03
C PHE A 203 -0.34 0.03 6.89
N LYS A 204 0.20 -1.11 7.36
CA LYS A 204 -0.52 -2.04 8.24
C LYS A 204 -0.91 -1.41 9.57
N LYS A 205 -0.04 -0.61 10.19
CA LYS A 205 -0.31 0.03 11.48
C LYS A 205 -1.41 1.09 11.37
N HIS A 206 -1.41 1.87 10.29
CA HIS A 206 -2.38 2.94 10.07
C HIS A 206 -3.74 2.40 9.62
N TYR A 207 -3.76 1.45 8.67
CA TYR A 207 -4.98 0.94 8.07
C TYR A 207 -5.45 -0.42 8.63
N GLY A 208 -4.65 -1.07 9.48
CA GLY A 208 -4.94 -2.37 10.09
C GLY A 208 -4.67 -3.60 9.19
N HIS A 209 -4.19 -3.41 7.95
CA HIS A 209 -4.02 -4.50 6.96
C HIS A 209 -2.96 -4.20 5.89
N CYS A 210 -2.56 -5.21 5.07
CA CYS A 210 -1.52 -5.08 4.02
C CYS A 210 -2.04 -5.13 2.56
N ASN A 211 -3.35 -4.93 2.33
CA ASN A 211 -3.93 -4.92 0.99
C ASN A 211 -3.65 -3.58 0.27
N ILE A 212 -2.46 -3.46 -0.31
CA ILE A 212 -2.01 -2.23 -0.96
C ILE A 212 -2.41 -2.25 -2.45
N PRO A 213 -3.12 -1.22 -2.97
CA PRO A 213 -3.48 -1.15 -4.38
C PRO A 213 -2.24 -1.21 -5.27
N LEU A 214 -2.29 -1.96 -6.38
CA LEU A 214 -1.11 -2.19 -7.23
C LEU A 214 -0.36 -0.90 -7.61
N ARG A 215 -1.07 0.14 -8.05
CA ARG A 215 -0.47 1.41 -8.47
C ARG A 215 -0.29 2.43 -7.34
N PHE A 216 -0.51 2.03 -6.08
CA PHE A 216 -0.30 2.91 -4.94
C PHE A 216 1.18 3.29 -4.84
N ARG A 217 1.45 4.59 -4.93
CA ARG A 217 2.78 5.18 -4.84
C ARG A 217 2.89 5.99 -3.56
N THR A 218 4.01 5.85 -2.87
CA THR A 218 4.21 6.50 -1.56
C THR A 218 5.70 6.57 -1.23
N THR A 219 6.10 7.51 -0.38
CA THR A 219 7.45 7.64 0.18
C THR A 219 7.53 7.20 1.63
N ASN A 220 6.39 7.13 2.35
CA ASN A 220 6.32 6.84 3.78
C ASN A 220 5.43 5.63 4.16
N GLY A 221 4.69 5.07 3.19
CA GLY A 221 3.79 3.95 3.42
C GLY A 221 2.36 4.33 3.77
N ILE A 222 2.00 5.61 3.83
CA ILE A 222 0.66 6.08 4.22
C ILE A 222 0.11 7.04 3.17
N ASP A 223 0.88 8.06 2.82
CA ASP A 223 0.43 9.13 1.93
C ASP A 223 0.72 8.78 0.47
N PHE A 224 -0.22 9.11 -0.40
CA PHE A 224 -0.01 8.98 -1.84
C PHE A 224 0.93 10.08 -2.35
N ASP A 225 1.99 9.65 -3.03
CA ASP A 225 2.97 10.52 -3.67
C ASP A 225 3.10 10.11 -5.14
N GLU A 226 2.84 11.03 -6.07
CA GLU A 226 2.90 10.75 -7.51
C GLU A 226 4.31 10.35 -7.98
N ASN A 227 5.35 10.85 -7.31
CA ASN A 227 6.76 10.52 -7.55
C ASN A 227 7.25 9.40 -6.63
N GLY A 228 6.37 8.88 -5.75
CA GLY A 228 6.70 7.87 -4.76
C GLY A 228 6.92 6.46 -5.32
N PHE A 229 7.44 5.59 -4.46
CA PHE A 229 7.69 4.20 -4.78
C PHE A 229 6.38 3.41 -4.91
N THR A 230 6.26 2.59 -5.96
CA THR A 230 5.03 1.81 -6.21
C THR A 230 4.96 0.56 -5.33
N LEU A 231 4.54 0.76 -4.08
CA LEU A 231 4.57 -0.24 -3.01
C LEU A 231 3.67 -1.45 -3.30
N GLY A 232 2.52 -1.25 -3.93
CA GLY A 232 1.57 -2.33 -4.25
C GLY A 232 2.05 -3.29 -5.34
N LEU A 233 2.65 -2.78 -6.42
CA LEU A 233 3.27 -3.60 -7.45
C LEU A 233 4.43 -4.40 -6.88
N TRP A 234 5.25 -3.77 -6.03
CA TRP A 234 6.41 -4.41 -5.40
C TRP A 234 6.02 -5.61 -4.54
N ILE A 235 5.07 -5.47 -3.62
CA ILE A 235 4.67 -6.58 -2.74
C ILE A 235 3.99 -7.72 -3.52
N ASN A 236 3.20 -7.39 -4.54
CA ASN A 236 2.57 -8.38 -5.41
C ASN A 236 3.57 -9.14 -6.29
N ASP A 237 4.63 -8.48 -6.76
CA ASP A 237 5.73 -9.11 -7.50
C ASP A 237 6.51 -10.08 -6.60
N ILE A 238 6.82 -9.65 -5.38
CA ILE A 238 7.47 -10.47 -4.34
C ILE A 238 6.69 -11.76 -4.08
N LEU A 239 5.39 -11.66 -3.84
CA LEU A 239 4.56 -12.81 -3.47
C LEU A 239 4.38 -13.81 -4.61
N LYS A 240 4.38 -13.34 -5.87
CA LYS A 240 4.25 -14.21 -7.06
C LYS A 240 5.55 -14.89 -7.45
N ASN A 241 6.65 -14.14 -7.46
CA ASN A 241 7.86 -14.60 -8.13
C ASN A 241 8.82 -15.38 -7.21
N LYS A 242 8.65 -15.34 -5.87
CA LYS A 242 9.34 -16.13 -4.81
C LYS A 242 10.87 -16.33 -4.91
N LYS A 243 11.56 -15.80 -5.93
CA LYS A 243 12.92 -16.20 -6.34
C LYS A 243 14.01 -15.18 -6.01
N ASN A 244 13.71 -14.04 -5.39
CA ASN A 244 14.66 -12.94 -5.21
C ASN A 244 14.64 -12.25 -3.83
N ILE A 245 14.26 -12.96 -2.75
CA ILE A 245 14.22 -12.40 -1.38
C ILE A 245 15.13 -13.17 -0.43
N SER A 246 15.81 -12.45 0.46
CA SER A 246 16.61 -13.03 1.54
C SER A 246 15.73 -13.77 2.56
N LYS A 247 16.29 -14.72 3.31
CA LYS A 247 15.55 -15.46 4.35
C LYS A 247 14.97 -14.52 5.42
N GLU A 248 15.75 -13.52 5.84
CA GLU A 248 15.35 -12.54 6.87
C GLU A 248 14.20 -11.64 6.41
N HIS A 249 14.26 -11.10 5.18
CA HIS A 249 13.19 -10.27 4.63
C HIS A 249 11.91 -11.06 4.40
N LYS A 250 12.05 -12.35 4.05
CA LYS A 250 10.91 -13.27 3.91
C LYS A 250 10.15 -13.41 5.23
N GLU A 251 10.87 -13.66 6.33
CA GLU A 251 10.30 -13.81 7.66
C GLU A 251 9.59 -12.53 8.12
N LYS A 252 10.19 -11.35 7.89
CA LYS A 252 9.56 -10.05 8.17
C LYS A 252 8.25 -9.85 7.38
N ILE A 253 8.21 -10.23 6.11
CA ILE A 253 7.00 -10.12 5.27
C ILE A 253 5.94 -11.16 5.66
N GLU A 254 6.34 -12.38 6.01
CA GLU A 254 5.44 -13.45 6.47
C GLU A 254 4.77 -13.08 7.80
N ASN A 255 5.52 -12.50 8.75
CA ASN A 255 4.98 -11.98 10.03
C ASN A 255 3.97 -10.85 9.83
N LEU A 256 4.04 -10.13 8.71
CA LEU A 256 3.04 -9.11 8.36
C LEU A 256 1.73 -9.72 7.83
N ASN A 257 1.69 -11.03 7.54
CA ASN A 257 0.52 -11.80 7.08
C ASN A 257 -0.10 -11.25 5.78
N VAL A 258 0.75 -10.97 4.79
CA VAL A 258 0.36 -10.40 3.50
C VAL A 258 -0.21 -11.48 2.57
N LYS A 259 -1.36 -11.22 1.92
CA LYS A 259 -2.04 -12.16 1.02
C LYS A 259 -1.79 -11.85 -0.46
N ILE A 260 -1.76 -12.88 -1.31
CA ILE A 260 -1.72 -12.72 -2.79
C ILE A 260 -3.06 -12.16 -3.26
N LEU A 261 -3.02 -11.05 -4.00
CA LEU A 261 -4.22 -10.41 -4.57
C LEU A 261 -4.85 -11.31 -5.63
N THR A 262 -6.12 -11.69 -5.43
CA THR A 262 -6.91 -12.42 -6.43
C THR A 262 -7.32 -11.51 -7.59
N ASN A 263 -7.82 -12.08 -8.69
CA ASN A 263 -8.32 -11.27 -9.81
C ASN A 263 -9.48 -10.34 -9.37
N HIS A 264 -10.29 -10.78 -8.41
CA HIS A 264 -11.33 -9.94 -7.81
C HIS A 264 -10.78 -8.80 -6.96
N ASP A 265 -9.62 -9.00 -6.33
CA ASP A 265 -8.96 -7.95 -5.54
C ASP A 265 -8.29 -6.92 -6.47
N LYS A 266 -7.66 -7.35 -7.56
CA LYS A 266 -7.12 -6.43 -8.58
C LYS A 266 -8.20 -5.55 -9.23
N ILE A 267 -9.37 -6.12 -9.51
CA ILE A 267 -10.52 -5.36 -10.00
C ILE A 267 -10.95 -4.37 -8.93
N PHE A 268 -11.12 -4.80 -7.67
CA PHE A 268 -11.47 -3.89 -6.57
C PHE A 268 -10.48 -2.72 -6.44
N ASP A 269 -9.17 -2.99 -6.46
CA ASP A 269 -8.11 -1.98 -6.36
C ASP A 269 -8.16 -0.96 -7.50
N THR A 270 -8.46 -1.43 -8.72
CA THR A 270 -8.59 -0.55 -9.89
C THR A 270 -9.72 0.45 -9.68
N TYR A 271 -10.90 -0.02 -9.27
CA TYR A 271 -12.03 0.86 -8.98
C TYR A 271 -11.80 1.74 -7.75
N PHE A 272 -11.13 1.20 -6.72
CA PHE A 272 -10.78 1.94 -5.51
C PHE A 272 -9.83 3.12 -5.82
N SER A 273 -8.80 2.90 -6.64
CA SER A 273 -7.88 3.95 -7.08
C SER A 273 -8.58 5.03 -7.90
N LEU A 274 -9.51 4.66 -8.79
CA LEU A 274 -10.32 5.63 -9.52
C LEU A 274 -11.22 6.45 -8.57
N ALA A 275 -11.81 5.82 -7.54
CA ALA A 275 -12.57 6.52 -6.52
C ALA A 275 -11.69 7.47 -5.68
N GLN A 276 -10.46 7.07 -5.34
CA GLN A 276 -9.49 7.95 -4.68
C GLN A 276 -9.19 9.20 -5.51
N ASN A 277 -8.95 9.03 -6.81
CA ASN A 277 -8.72 10.14 -7.72
C ASN A 277 -9.95 11.08 -7.78
N PHE A 278 -11.16 10.51 -7.87
CA PHE A 278 -12.39 11.29 -7.83
C PHE A 278 -12.49 12.13 -6.55
N TYR A 279 -12.28 11.51 -5.39
CA TYR A 279 -12.33 12.21 -4.10
C TYR A 279 -11.24 13.27 -3.98
N LYS A 280 -10.02 12.99 -4.47
CA LYS A 280 -8.91 13.96 -4.46
C LYS A 280 -9.28 15.24 -5.20
N HIS A 281 -9.94 15.10 -6.36
CA HIS A 281 -10.33 16.22 -7.23
C HIS A 281 -11.61 16.93 -6.76
N HIS A 282 -12.65 16.19 -6.41
CA HIS A 282 -14.00 16.74 -6.13
C HIS A 282 -14.33 16.87 -4.65
N LYS A 283 -13.48 16.36 -3.76
CA LYS A 283 -13.66 16.34 -2.28
C LYS A 283 -14.95 15.65 -1.80
N HIS A 284 -15.59 14.87 -2.66
CA HIS A 284 -16.76 14.06 -2.35
C HIS A 284 -16.80 12.80 -3.23
N LEU A 285 -17.57 11.78 -2.83
CA LEU A 285 -17.79 10.55 -3.61
C LEU A 285 -19.24 10.39 -4.10
N ASN A 286 -19.93 11.51 -4.32
CA ASN A 286 -21.27 11.53 -4.89
C ASN A 286 -21.20 11.44 -6.42
N ILE A 287 -20.89 10.25 -6.91
CA ILE A 287 -20.74 9.98 -8.34
C ILE A 287 -22.09 9.55 -8.95
N PRO A 288 -22.53 10.13 -10.10
CA PRO A 288 -23.70 9.65 -10.84
C PRO A 288 -23.55 8.17 -11.23
N GLN A 289 -24.63 7.39 -11.21
CA GLN A 289 -24.57 5.94 -11.48
C GLN A 289 -24.04 5.60 -12.89
N ASN A 290 -24.31 6.47 -13.86
CA ASN A 290 -23.84 6.34 -15.24
C ASN A 290 -22.45 6.93 -15.49
N PHE A 291 -21.74 7.41 -14.46
CA PHE A 291 -20.40 7.98 -14.63
C PHE A 291 -19.39 6.91 -15.07
N ILE A 292 -18.74 7.18 -16.20
CA ILE A 292 -17.72 6.35 -16.82
C ILE A 292 -16.43 7.16 -16.88
N THR A 293 -15.29 6.57 -16.55
CA THR A 293 -14.01 7.30 -16.47
C THR A 293 -12.81 6.40 -16.70
N THR A 294 -11.74 6.95 -17.29
CA THR A 294 -10.43 6.30 -17.42
C THR A 294 -9.43 6.78 -16.37
N ASN A 295 -9.55 8.03 -15.92
CA ASN A 295 -8.62 8.68 -14.99
C ASN A 295 -9.15 8.81 -13.55
N GLY A 296 -10.46 8.64 -13.35
CA GLY A 296 -11.12 8.67 -12.06
C GLY A 296 -11.80 9.98 -11.73
N TYR A 297 -11.68 11.05 -12.51
CA TYR A 297 -12.27 12.37 -12.17
C TYR A 297 -12.96 13.07 -13.35
N GLU A 298 -12.68 12.69 -14.59
CA GLU A 298 -13.36 13.15 -15.80
C GLU A 298 -14.28 12.07 -16.38
N TYR A 299 -15.33 12.50 -17.09
CA TYR A 299 -16.19 11.58 -17.84
C TYR A 299 -15.50 11.13 -19.14
N ASP A 300 -15.46 9.83 -19.37
CA ASP A 300 -14.93 9.21 -20.59
C ASP A 300 -15.79 8.00 -20.96
N GLU A 301 -16.47 8.07 -22.10
CA GLU A 301 -17.38 7.03 -22.60
C GLU A 301 -16.68 5.67 -22.84
N LYS A 302 -15.37 5.67 -23.09
CA LYS A 302 -14.55 4.45 -23.29
C LYS A 302 -13.99 3.90 -21.98
N GLY A 303 -14.26 4.57 -20.87
CA GLY A 303 -13.72 4.22 -19.57
C GLY A 303 -14.45 3.12 -18.82
N ILE A 304 -14.16 3.04 -17.52
CA ILE A 304 -14.76 2.10 -16.59
C ILE A 304 -15.98 2.74 -15.91
N LYS A 305 -17.06 1.97 -15.74
CA LYS A 305 -18.32 2.39 -15.09
C LYS A 305 -18.17 2.54 -13.56
N LEU A 306 -17.36 3.50 -13.13
CA LEU A 306 -17.06 3.78 -11.71
C LEU A 306 -18.33 4.09 -10.91
N GLY A 307 -19.24 4.88 -11.48
CA GLY A 307 -20.51 5.24 -10.84
C GLY A 307 -21.36 4.02 -10.47
N LEU A 308 -21.52 3.09 -11.42
CA LEU A 308 -22.29 1.86 -11.22
C LEU A 308 -21.64 0.96 -10.17
N TRP A 309 -20.31 0.89 -10.14
CA TRP A 309 -19.58 0.09 -9.15
C TRP A 309 -19.76 0.63 -7.73
N LEU A 310 -19.58 1.94 -7.51
CA LEU A 310 -19.79 2.55 -6.20
C LEU A 310 -21.24 2.38 -5.73
N HIS A 311 -22.22 2.54 -6.63
CA HIS A 311 -23.63 2.30 -6.31
C HIS A 311 -23.86 0.86 -5.80
N LYS A 312 -23.32 -0.14 -6.51
CA LYS A 312 -23.40 -1.56 -6.08
C LYS A 312 -22.71 -1.81 -4.74
N LYS A 313 -21.56 -1.16 -4.46
CA LYS A 313 -20.86 -1.27 -3.17
C LYS A 313 -21.66 -0.65 -2.02
N ARG A 314 -22.23 0.54 -2.24
CA ARG A 314 -23.13 1.20 -1.27
C ARG A 314 -24.29 0.30 -0.90
N SER A 315 -25.01 -0.23 -1.88
CA SER A 315 -26.15 -1.13 -1.63
C SER A 315 -25.73 -2.38 -0.85
N LYS A 316 -24.71 -3.10 -1.32
CA LYS A 316 -24.25 -4.34 -0.69
C LYS A 316 -23.79 -4.12 0.76
N TYR A 317 -22.86 -3.19 0.98
CA TYR A 317 -22.26 -3.03 2.30
C TYR A 317 -23.18 -2.31 3.28
N SER A 318 -24.07 -1.41 2.82
CA SER A 318 -25.12 -0.85 3.67
C SER A 318 -26.05 -1.94 4.21
N MET A 319 -26.42 -2.93 3.38
CA MET A 319 -27.24 -4.05 3.82
C MET A 319 -26.52 -4.93 4.85
N MET A 320 -25.24 -5.25 4.61
CA MET A 320 -24.43 -6.05 5.54
C MET A 320 -24.24 -5.37 6.90
N LEU A 321 -24.02 -4.05 6.92
CA LEU A 321 -23.89 -3.27 8.15
C LEU A 321 -25.20 -3.15 8.95
N LYS A 322 -26.36 -3.29 8.31
CA LYS A 322 -27.68 -3.19 8.96
C LYS A 322 -28.14 -4.48 9.62
N ASN A 323 -27.70 -5.64 9.13
CA ASN A 323 -28.24 -6.92 9.57
C ASN A 323 -27.67 -7.42 10.92
N ASN A 324 -26.76 -6.68 11.57
CA ASN A 324 -26.11 -7.05 12.84
C ASN A 324 -25.46 -8.45 12.86
N GLU A 325 -25.29 -9.08 11.69
CA GLU A 325 -24.52 -10.32 11.53
C GLU A 325 -23.03 -10.02 11.50
N GLU A 326 -22.22 -10.96 11.98
CA GLU A 326 -20.77 -10.85 11.94
C GLU A 326 -20.28 -10.76 10.48
N ILE A 327 -19.68 -9.63 10.11
CA ILE A 327 -19.26 -9.38 8.74
C ILE A 327 -18.01 -10.23 8.47
N PRO A 328 -18.00 -11.09 7.42
CA PRO A 328 -16.82 -11.88 7.09
C PRO A 328 -15.60 -10.99 6.87
N ALA A 329 -14.42 -11.39 7.37
CA ALA A 329 -13.19 -10.59 7.31
C ALA A 329 -12.88 -10.03 5.90
N LYS A 330 -13.10 -10.84 4.85
CA LYS A 330 -12.94 -10.44 3.43
C LYS A 330 -13.80 -9.25 2.98
N HIS A 331 -14.92 -9.01 3.67
CA HIS A 331 -15.83 -7.90 3.43
C HIS A 331 -15.54 -6.73 4.36
N GLN A 332 -15.20 -7.01 5.62
CA GLN A 332 -14.77 -5.99 6.58
C GLN A 332 -13.57 -5.19 6.04
N GLU A 333 -12.56 -5.88 5.49
CA GLU A 333 -11.39 -5.24 4.84
C GLU A 333 -11.79 -4.22 3.75
N LYS A 334 -12.75 -4.59 2.88
CA LYS A 334 -13.20 -3.75 1.77
C LYS A 334 -14.10 -2.59 2.22
N ILE A 335 -14.82 -2.77 3.32
CA ILE A 335 -15.64 -1.73 3.95
C ILE A 335 -14.72 -0.64 4.52
N THR A 336 -13.72 -1.03 5.31
CA THR A 336 -12.75 -0.10 5.92
C THR A 336 -11.99 0.72 4.87
N CYS A 337 -11.50 0.09 3.79
CA CYS A 337 -10.81 0.79 2.70
C CYS A 337 -11.66 1.91 2.09
N LEU A 338 -12.93 1.62 1.79
CA LEU A 338 -13.81 2.61 1.17
C LEU A 338 -14.18 3.72 2.16
N GLN A 339 -14.34 3.39 3.45
CA GLN A 339 -14.55 4.41 4.49
C GLN A 339 -13.36 5.35 4.65
N SER A 340 -12.12 4.85 4.53
CA SER A 340 -10.92 5.69 4.70
C SER A 340 -10.78 6.78 3.64
N ILE A 341 -11.36 6.59 2.45
CA ILE A 341 -11.40 7.60 1.37
C ILE A 341 -12.64 8.50 1.47
N GLY A 342 -13.37 8.43 2.59
CA GLY A 342 -14.59 9.19 2.81
C GLY A 342 -15.82 8.63 2.11
N LEU A 343 -15.81 7.35 1.65
CA LEU A 343 -17.00 6.75 1.08
C LEU A 343 -17.99 6.44 2.19
N ILE A 344 -19.09 7.17 2.14
CA ILE A 344 -20.25 6.91 2.99
C ILE A 344 -21.12 5.88 2.27
N PHE A 345 -21.24 4.69 2.86
CA PHE A 345 -22.04 3.58 2.32
C PHE A 345 -23.53 3.84 2.41
N SER A 346 -23.93 4.52 3.48
CA SER A 346 -25.29 4.94 3.74
C SER A 346 -25.33 6.45 3.72
N ILE A 347 -25.47 7.05 2.53
CA ILE A 347 -25.71 8.49 2.38
C ILE A 347 -26.97 8.88 3.19
N SER A 348 -27.92 7.94 3.30
CA SER A 348 -29.06 8.06 4.19
C SER A 348 -28.67 8.24 5.66
N ASP A 349 -27.61 7.62 6.16
CA ASP A 349 -27.20 7.75 7.58
C ASP A 349 -26.46 9.05 7.84
N LYS A 350 -25.56 9.52 6.95
CA LYS A 350 -24.95 10.85 7.13
C LYS A 350 -25.97 11.98 7.00
N ASN A 351 -26.88 11.88 6.03
CA ASN A 351 -28.01 12.81 5.95
C ASN A 351 -28.91 12.67 7.18
N TRP A 352 -29.07 11.46 7.74
CA TRP A 352 -29.83 11.26 8.97
C TRP A 352 -29.15 11.91 10.16
N ASP A 353 -27.83 11.77 10.33
CA ASP A 353 -27.06 12.38 11.41
C ASP A 353 -27.10 13.91 11.32
N GLU A 354 -26.89 14.46 10.13
CA GLU A 354 -27.00 15.90 9.89
C GLU A 354 -28.42 16.40 10.20
N MET A 355 -29.47 15.70 9.74
CA MET A 355 -30.86 16.05 10.06
C MET A 355 -31.21 15.84 11.54
N TYR A 356 -30.61 14.85 12.20
CA TYR A 356 -30.74 14.61 13.63
C TYR A 356 -30.14 15.75 14.43
N GLN A 357 -28.97 16.28 14.03
CA GLN A 357 -28.41 17.47 14.68
C GLN A 357 -29.32 18.69 14.51
N LEU A 358 -29.91 18.91 13.33
CA LEU A 358 -30.91 19.97 13.15
C LEU A 358 -32.13 19.78 14.05
N ALA A 359 -32.64 18.55 14.17
CA ALA A 359 -33.74 18.21 15.07
C ALA A 359 -33.38 18.42 16.55
N LYS A 360 -32.15 18.04 16.94
CA LYS A 360 -31.62 18.22 18.29
C LYS A 360 -31.51 19.70 18.63
N ASN A 361 -30.95 20.52 17.73
CA ASN A 361 -30.88 21.97 17.91
C ASN A 361 -32.27 22.59 18.06
N PHE A 362 -33.23 22.18 17.21
CA PHE A 362 -34.62 22.63 17.32
C PHE A 362 -35.21 22.30 18.69
N TYR A 363 -35.00 21.06 19.17
CA TYR A 363 -35.46 20.63 20.49
C TYR A 363 -34.76 21.38 21.63
N GLU A 364 -33.46 21.65 21.49
CA GLU A 364 -32.70 22.40 22.50
C GLU A 364 -33.21 23.82 22.68
N GLU A 365 -33.69 24.44 21.60
CA GLU A 365 -34.24 25.79 21.60
C GLU A 365 -35.73 25.83 22.03
N ASN A 366 -36.54 24.87 21.56
CA ASN A 366 -38.00 24.92 21.70
C ASN A 366 -38.58 23.98 22.77
N GLY A 367 -37.79 23.03 23.27
CA GLY A 367 -38.23 22.01 24.25
C GLY A 367 -39.21 20.96 23.70
N HIS A 368 -39.47 20.95 22.39
CA HIS A 368 -40.34 19.98 21.72
C HIS A 368 -39.97 19.81 20.24
N LEU A 369 -40.38 18.69 19.62
CA LEU A 369 -40.20 18.41 18.19
C LEU A 369 -41.45 18.66 17.33
N GLN A 370 -42.32 19.58 17.77
CA GLN A 370 -43.45 20.06 16.97
C GLN A 370 -43.00 21.25 16.11
N VAL A 371 -42.41 20.93 14.97
CA VAL A 371 -41.94 21.93 14.00
C VAL A 371 -43.13 22.48 13.19
N THR A 372 -43.14 23.79 12.95
CA THR A 372 -44.10 24.46 12.06
C THR A 372 -44.02 23.89 10.63
N GLU A 373 -45.06 24.10 9.82
CA GLU A 373 -45.07 23.55 8.46
C GLU A 373 -43.98 24.20 7.60
N ASN A 374 -43.18 23.37 6.93
CA ASN A 374 -42.14 23.77 5.97
C ASN A 374 -40.95 24.56 6.54
N LEU A 375 -40.48 24.24 7.75
CA LEU A 375 -39.18 24.75 8.21
C LEU A 375 -38.06 24.14 7.36
N ILE A 376 -37.57 24.94 6.42
CA ILE A 376 -36.34 24.71 5.69
C ILE A 376 -35.25 25.47 6.46
N THR A 377 -34.21 24.77 6.90
CA THR A 377 -33.23 25.34 7.84
C THR A 377 -31.84 24.73 7.64
N SER A 378 -30.79 25.53 7.85
CA SER A 378 -29.39 25.07 7.85
C SER A 378 -28.82 24.86 9.26
N ASP A 379 -29.47 25.40 10.30
CA ASP A 379 -29.02 25.34 11.70
C ASP A 379 -30.00 24.61 12.63
N GLY A 380 -31.23 24.36 12.18
CA GLY A 380 -32.29 23.71 12.93
C GLY A 380 -33.27 24.68 13.59
N ILE A 381 -33.04 25.99 13.53
CA ILE A 381 -33.80 27.00 14.28
C ILE A 381 -34.41 28.03 13.31
N HIS A 382 -33.60 28.58 12.41
CA HIS A 382 -34.00 29.68 11.54
C HIS A 382 -34.38 29.19 10.14
N TYR A 383 -35.31 29.90 9.49
CA TYR A 383 -35.66 29.62 8.10
C TYR A 383 -34.50 30.01 7.16
N ASP A 384 -34.11 29.07 6.31
CA ASP A 384 -33.11 29.23 5.26
C ASP A 384 -33.63 28.56 3.99
N SER A 385 -33.84 29.33 2.92
CA SER A 385 -34.35 28.82 1.64
C SER A 385 -33.42 27.82 0.96
N LYS A 386 -32.12 27.80 1.32
CA LYS A 386 -31.12 26.83 0.85
C LYS A 386 -30.89 25.68 1.83
N GLY A 387 -31.57 25.70 2.97
CA GLY A 387 -31.44 24.70 4.03
C GLY A 387 -32.11 23.36 3.70
N LYS A 388 -32.26 22.53 4.72
CA LYS A 388 -32.93 21.23 4.64
C LYS A 388 -34.31 21.29 5.29
N ASN A 389 -35.29 20.59 4.71
CA ASN A 389 -36.65 20.57 5.23
C ASN A 389 -36.77 19.66 6.46
N LEU A 390 -36.66 20.25 7.64
CA LEU A 390 -36.72 19.56 8.94
C LEU A 390 -38.13 19.03 9.23
N SER A 391 -39.17 19.82 8.91
CA SER A 391 -40.58 19.43 9.14
C SER A 391 -40.94 18.15 8.39
N CYS A 392 -40.59 18.05 7.11
CA CYS A 392 -40.83 16.84 6.31
C CYS A 392 -40.03 15.65 6.81
N TRP A 393 -38.79 15.85 7.27
CA TRP A 393 -37.94 14.76 7.75
C TRP A 393 -38.46 14.16 9.06
N ILE A 394 -38.89 14.98 10.02
CA ILE A 394 -39.50 14.50 11.28
C ILE A 394 -40.80 13.74 10.98
N LYS A 395 -41.68 14.30 10.13
CA LYS A 395 -42.91 13.61 9.69
C LYS A 395 -42.59 12.22 9.11
N ARG A 396 -41.54 12.13 8.29
CA ARG A 396 -41.09 10.86 7.69
C ARG A 396 -40.52 9.86 8.70
N GLN A 397 -39.81 10.31 9.74
CA GLN A 397 -39.33 9.40 10.80
C GLN A 397 -40.49 8.75 11.54
N ARG A 398 -41.56 9.49 11.84
CA ARG A 398 -42.78 8.94 12.48
C ARG A 398 -43.44 7.87 11.63
N ILE A 399 -43.58 8.11 10.32
CA ILE A 399 -44.15 7.13 9.38
C ILE A 399 -43.30 5.85 9.37
N ARG A 400 -41.97 5.99 9.27
CA ARG A 400 -41.03 4.86 9.25
C ARG A 400 -41.05 4.03 10.54
N TYR A 401 -41.32 4.66 11.68
CA TYR A 401 -41.45 3.98 12.97
C TYR A 401 -42.63 3.00 12.98
N PHE A 402 -43.79 3.36 12.42
CA PHE A 402 -44.95 2.45 12.36
C PHE A 402 -44.82 1.39 11.26
N GLN A 403 -44.16 1.71 10.15
CA GLN A 403 -43.97 0.77 9.03
C GLN A 403 -42.95 -0.35 9.29
N ARG A 404 -42.31 -0.38 10.47
CA ARG A 404 -41.27 -1.36 10.81
C ARG A 404 -41.80 -2.79 10.97
N GLU A 405 -43.09 -2.94 11.28
CA GLU A 405 -43.73 -4.23 11.55
C GLU A 405 -44.05 -5.00 10.25
N ASP A 406 -44.17 -4.29 9.12
CA ASP A 406 -44.50 -4.86 7.80
C ASP A 406 -43.27 -5.39 7.02
N GLY A 407 -42.18 -5.75 7.70
CA GLY A 407 -40.96 -6.28 7.07
C GLY A 407 -40.07 -5.23 6.39
N ASN A 408 -40.53 -3.99 6.25
CA ASN A 408 -39.72 -2.84 5.80
C ASN A 408 -38.90 -2.26 6.99
N LYS A 409 -37.80 -2.93 7.35
CA LYS A 409 -36.84 -2.47 8.37
C LYS A 409 -36.12 -1.18 7.93
N THR A 410 -36.80 -0.04 8.02
CA THR A 410 -36.22 1.24 7.57
C THR A 410 -35.59 2.04 8.71
N LEU A 411 -36.14 2.10 9.92
CA LEU A 411 -35.58 2.83 11.07
C LEU A 411 -34.97 1.84 12.08
N ASN A 412 -33.70 2.01 12.45
CA ASN A 412 -33.02 1.08 13.36
C ASN A 412 -33.18 1.47 14.85
N GLU A 413 -32.92 0.54 15.77
CA GLU A 413 -33.07 0.76 17.23
C GLU A 413 -32.24 1.95 17.74
N LYS A 414 -30.99 2.10 17.29
CA LYS A 414 -30.14 3.23 17.69
C LYS A 414 -30.73 4.57 17.27
N GLN A 415 -31.30 4.65 16.08
CA GLN A 415 -31.99 5.85 15.58
C GLN A 415 -33.26 6.15 16.38
N ILE A 416 -33.99 5.12 16.79
CA ILE A 416 -35.16 5.25 17.67
C ILE A 416 -34.72 5.80 19.03
N ASP A 417 -33.66 5.25 19.62
CA ASP A 417 -33.12 5.70 20.90
C ASP A 417 -32.66 7.16 20.86
N LEU A 418 -31.90 7.55 19.83
CA LEU A 418 -31.48 8.94 19.63
C LEU A 418 -32.68 9.89 19.50
N LEU A 419 -33.71 9.53 18.73
CA LEU A 419 -34.91 10.36 18.60
C LEU A 419 -35.70 10.42 19.91
N ASN A 420 -35.73 9.33 20.70
CA ASN A 420 -36.33 9.33 22.03
C ASN A 420 -35.60 10.27 23.00
N GLN A 421 -34.27 10.36 22.92
CA GLN A 421 -33.46 11.27 23.75
C GLN A 421 -33.83 12.74 23.55
N ILE A 422 -34.21 13.13 22.33
CA ILE A 422 -34.66 14.49 21.99
C ILE A 422 -36.20 14.63 22.02
N GLY A 423 -36.88 13.82 22.84
CA GLY A 423 -38.31 13.99 23.13
C GLY A 423 -39.24 13.64 21.97
N MET A 424 -38.86 12.75 21.05
CA MET A 424 -39.73 12.35 19.95
C MET A 424 -41.07 11.81 20.44
N ILE A 425 -42.14 12.38 19.90
CA ILE A 425 -43.50 11.87 20.02
C ILE A 425 -43.80 11.11 18.73
N TRP A 426 -43.93 9.78 18.84
CA TRP A 426 -44.24 8.89 17.72
C TRP A 426 -45.73 8.93 17.37
N ASP A 427 -46.59 8.85 18.38
CA ASP A 427 -48.05 8.94 18.27
C ASP A 427 -48.54 10.15 19.08
N TYR A 428 -49.07 11.15 18.37
CA TYR A 428 -49.61 12.35 19.00
C TYR A 428 -50.90 12.10 19.78
N PHE A 429 -51.75 11.19 19.30
CA PHE A 429 -53.03 10.90 19.93
C PHE A 429 -52.81 10.16 21.25
N ASP A 430 -51.98 9.12 21.24
CA ASP A 430 -51.58 8.40 22.46
C ASP A 430 -50.85 9.32 23.45
N ASN A 431 -49.93 10.16 22.97
CA ASN A 431 -49.24 11.14 23.83
C ASN A 431 -50.22 12.14 24.45
N TYR A 432 -51.18 12.66 23.67
CA TYR A 432 -52.21 13.57 24.17
C TYR A 432 -53.06 12.92 25.26
N GLN A 433 -53.49 11.66 25.08
CA GLN A 433 -54.26 10.95 26.11
C GLN A 433 -53.45 10.78 27.40
N LYS A 434 -52.18 10.37 27.29
CA LYS A 434 -51.30 10.17 28.45
C LYS A 434 -51.02 11.48 29.19
N THR A 435 -50.64 12.53 28.46
CA THR A 435 -50.37 13.86 29.03
C THR A 435 -51.63 14.48 29.64
N SER A 436 -52.82 14.26 29.07
CA SER A 436 -54.09 14.72 29.64
C SER A 436 -54.39 14.06 30.99
N LYS A 437 -54.23 12.73 31.08
CA LYS A 437 -54.38 11.98 32.34
C LYS A 437 -53.39 12.46 33.41
N ILE A 438 -52.13 12.71 33.02
CA ILE A 438 -51.12 13.27 33.92
C ILE A 438 -51.55 14.66 34.39
N SER A 439 -51.97 15.52 33.47
CA SER A 439 -52.38 16.89 33.77
C SER A 439 -53.55 16.92 34.77
N GLU A 440 -54.56 16.06 34.59
CA GLU A 440 -55.69 15.92 35.52
C GLU A 440 -55.24 15.46 36.91
N LYS A 441 -54.38 14.42 36.96
CA LYS A 441 -53.83 13.89 38.22
C LYS A 441 -53.12 14.96 39.04
N TYR A 442 -52.43 15.90 38.39
CA TYR A 442 -51.67 16.96 39.05
C TYR A 442 -52.38 18.32 39.03
N LYS A 443 -53.66 18.38 38.63
CA LYS A 443 -54.46 19.62 38.53
C LYS A 443 -53.80 20.72 37.68
N LEU A 444 -53.20 20.33 36.56
CA LEU A 444 -52.61 21.26 35.57
C LEU A 444 -53.63 21.53 34.46
N TYR A 445 -54.09 22.78 34.32
CA TYR A 445 -55.15 23.17 33.37
C TYR A 445 -54.64 23.48 31.96
N HIS A 446 -53.31 23.59 31.79
CA HIS A 446 -52.62 23.96 30.55
C HIS A 446 -52.43 22.78 29.57
N LYS A 447 -53.46 21.95 29.37
CA LYS A 447 -53.38 20.67 28.64
C LYS A 447 -52.82 20.82 27.20
N ARG A 448 -53.15 21.90 26.50
CA ARG A 448 -52.68 22.19 25.13
C ARG A 448 -51.18 22.44 25.02
N ASN A 449 -50.55 22.91 26.09
CA ASN A 449 -49.10 23.17 26.09
C ASN A 449 -48.34 21.91 26.52
N LEU A 450 -48.86 21.18 27.51
CA LEU A 450 -48.23 19.97 28.04
C LEU A 450 -48.24 18.80 27.05
N CYS A 451 -49.22 18.72 26.14
CA CYS A 451 -49.28 17.67 25.12
C CYS A 451 -48.17 17.76 24.06
N LYS A 452 -47.44 18.88 24.00
CA LYS A 452 -46.25 19.07 23.15
C LYS A 452 -45.03 18.31 23.68
N ILE A 453 -45.05 17.97 24.97
CA ILE A 453 -43.98 17.26 25.67
C ILE A 453 -44.29 15.76 25.64
N ASN A 454 -43.26 14.93 25.51
CA ASN A 454 -43.44 13.48 25.62
C ASN A 454 -43.98 13.12 27.02
N ALA A 455 -45.00 12.28 27.11
CA ALA A 455 -45.67 11.95 28.37
C ALA A 455 -44.72 11.37 29.43
N ARG A 456 -43.70 10.61 29.00
CA ARG A 456 -42.68 10.05 29.88
C ARG A 456 -41.81 11.15 30.47
N GLU A 457 -41.39 12.08 29.62
CA GLU A 457 -40.62 13.26 30.00
C GLU A 457 -41.40 14.15 30.98
N LEU A 458 -42.67 14.45 30.65
CA LEU A 458 -43.57 15.21 31.51
C LEU A 458 -43.71 14.58 32.90
N GLN A 459 -43.96 13.27 32.95
CA GLN A 459 -44.11 12.55 34.21
C GLN A 459 -42.82 12.59 35.06
N ALA A 460 -41.66 12.49 34.41
CA ALA A 460 -40.36 12.56 35.07
C ALA A 460 -40.09 13.97 35.61
N LYS A 461 -40.32 15.01 34.81
CA LYS A 461 -40.19 16.43 35.21
C LYS A 461 -41.07 16.75 36.42
N ILE A 462 -42.34 16.33 36.44
CA ILE A 462 -43.23 16.52 37.60
C ILE A 462 -42.67 15.87 38.86
N ARG A 463 -42.16 14.64 38.75
CA ARG A 463 -41.62 13.90 39.90
C ARG A 463 -40.33 14.51 40.43
N PHE A 464 -39.43 14.90 39.53
CA PHE A 464 -38.22 15.65 39.88
C PHE A 464 -38.56 16.94 40.63
N MET A 465 -39.52 17.72 40.11
CA MET A 465 -39.96 18.95 40.75
C MET A 465 -40.53 18.70 42.15
N LYS A 466 -41.39 17.69 42.31
CA LYS A 466 -41.94 17.32 43.61
C LYS A 466 -40.86 16.88 44.60
N ALA A 467 -39.92 16.05 44.17
CA ALA A 467 -38.82 15.57 45.01
C ALA A 467 -37.92 16.70 45.51
N ASN A 468 -37.72 17.72 44.67
CA ASN A 468 -36.89 18.89 44.97
C ASN A 468 -37.70 20.10 45.47
N LYS A 469 -38.98 19.92 45.82
CA LYS A 469 -39.89 20.97 46.30
C LYS A 469 -39.99 22.18 45.35
N ILE A 470 -39.80 21.97 44.06
CA ILE A 470 -40.00 22.98 43.01
C ILE A 470 -41.50 23.05 42.69
N PRO A 471 -42.12 24.24 42.73
CA PRO A 471 -43.54 24.39 42.46
C PRO A 471 -43.86 24.11 40.99
N LEU A 472 -44.94 23.36 40.74
CA LEU A 472 -45.39 23.04 39.37
C LEU A 472 -45.95 24.27 38.64
N LEU A 473 -46.47 25.24 39.40
CA LEU A 473 -47.00 26.50 38.90
C LEU A 473 -46.29 27.68 39.56
N ILE A 474 -45.98 28.71 38.79
CA ILE A 474 -45.47 30.00 39.27
C ILE A 474 -46.45 31.05 38.75
N ASN A 475 -47.10 31.79 39.65
CA ASN A 475 -48.14 32.78 39.29
C ASN A 475 -49.23 32.19 38.38
N GLU A 476 -49.75 31.00 38.71
CA GLU A 476 -50.75 30.24 37.93
C GLU A 476 -50.29 29.76 36.54
N GLU A 477 -49.07 30.09 36.12
CA GLU A 477 -48.46 29.61 34.89
C GLU A 477 -47.61 28.37 35.12
N LEU A 478 -47.44 27.56 34.06
CA LEU A 478 -46.56 26.40 34.10
C LEU A 478 -45.12 26.83 34.39
N ASN A 479 -44.48 26.16 35.35
CA ASN A 479 -43.06 26.36 35.61
C ASN A 479 -42.24 26.13 34.32
N GLY A 480 -41.32 27.04 34.01
CA GLY A 480 -40.48 26.97 32.82
C GLY A 480 -39.72 25.64 32.66
N LEU A 481 -39.44 24.91 33.76
CA LEU A 481 -38.81 23.58 33.72
C LEU A 481 -39.51 22.62 32.77
N PHE A 482 -40.84 22.72 32.63
CA PHE A 482 -41.59 21.87 31.70
C PHE A 482 -41.08 21.96 30.26
N PHE A 483 -40.64 23.14 29.84
CA PHE A 483 -40.22 23.42 28.47
C PHE A 483 -38.70 23.57 28.32
N MET A 484 -37.94 23.45 29.41
CA MET A 484 -36.48 23.48 29.33
C MET A 484 -35.94 22.24 28.60
N SER A 485 -34.97 22.49 27.72
CA SER A 485 -34.15 21.47 27.09
C SER A 485 -33.15 20.83 28.05
N SER A 486 -32.58 19.70 27.67
CA SER A 486 -31.57 18.99 28.48
C SER A 486 -30.40 19.90 28.90
N LYS A 487 -29.90 20.73 27.98
CA LYS A 487 -28.82 21.69 28.24
C LYS A 487 -29.22 22.73 29.30
N ASN A 488 -30.43 23.27 29.20
CA ASN A 488 -30.93 24.27 30.15
C ASN A 488 -31.24 23.65 31.52
N ILE A 489 -31.73 22.41 31.56
CA ILE A 489 -31.92 21.67 32.81
C ILE A 489 -30.57 21.38 33.46
N GLN A 490 -29.57 20.94 32.70
CA GLN A 490 -28.24 20.67 33.20
C GLN A 490 -27.58 21.94 33.77
N ALA A 491 -27.68 23.06 33.04
CA ALA A 491 -27.12 24.33 33.49
C ALA A 491 -27.78 24.85 34.78
N LYS A 492 -29.10 24.67 34.94
CA LYS A 492 -29.86 25.23 36.08
C LYS A 492 -29.97 24.29 37.28
N TYR A 493 -30.02 22.98 37.05
CA TYR A 493 -30.33 21.96 38.05
C TYR A 493 -29.25 20.87 38.17
N GLY A 494 -28.17 20.93 37.38
CA GLY A 494 -27.04 20.00 37.47
C GLY A 494 -27.34 18.58 37.01
N ILE A 495 -28.47 18.34 36.32
CA ILE A 495 -28.89 17.02 35.83
C ILE A 495 -29.30 17.11 34.36
N THR A 496 -28.95 16.12 33.55
CA THR A 496 -29.42 16.03 32.17
C THR A 496 -30.86 15.54 32.10
N LEU A 497 -31.56 15.82 30.99
CA LEU A 497 -32.91 15.29 30.79
C LEU A 497 -32.93 13.76 30.78
N GLU A 498 -31.90 13.12 30.23
CA GLU A 498 -31.77 11.67 30.16
C GLU A 498 -31.65 11.05 31.55
N GLU A 499 -30.78 11.59 32.40
CA GLU A 499 -30.64 11.18 33.81
C GLU A 499 -31.93 11.42 34.58
N LEU A 500 -32.59 12.56 34.36
CA LEU A 500 -33.87 12.89 34.98
C LEU A 500 -34.96 11.87 34.58
N VAL A 501 -35.11 11.56 33.30
CA VAL A 501 -36.08 10.58 32.80
C VAL A 501 -35.77 9.18 33.31
N ASN A 502 -34.50 8.77 33.34
CA ASN A 502 -34.08 7.46 33.83
C ASN A 502 -34.29 7.28 35.34
N THR A 503 -34.10 8.35 36.11
CA THR A 503 -34.22 8.33 37.58
C THR A 503 -35.67 8.42 38.03
N TYR A 504 -36.47 9.28 37.39
CA TYR A 504 -37.81 9.63 37.86
C TYR A 504 -38.95 8.93 37.10
N THR A 505 -38.65 8.06 36.12
CA THR A 505 -39.65 7.20 35.48
C THR A 505 -39.49 5.74 35.94
N PRO A 506 -40.54 5.01 36.36
CA PRO A 506 -40.38 3.63 36.78
C PRO A 506 -39.96 2.78 35.59
N LYS A 507 -38.91 1.96 35.74
CA LYS A 507 -38.67 0.85 34.81
C LYS A 507 -39.85 -0.10 34.94
N LYS A 508 -40.53 -0.43 33.82
CA LYS A 508 -41.47 -1.56 33.82
C LYS A 508 -40.68 -2.78 34.33
N GLN A 509 -41.07 -3.33 35.47
CA GLN A 509 -40.70 -4.70 35.81
C GLN A 509 -41.19 -5.57 34.65
N LYS A 510 -40.27 -6.31 34.04
CA LYS A 510 -40.59 -7.26 32.96
C LYS A 510 -41.45 -8.38 33.50
#